data_AF-A0A6A0H1K7-F1
#
_entry.id   AF-A0A6A0H1K7-F1
#
_cell.length_a   1.000
_cell.length_b   1.000
_cell.length_c   1.000
_cell.angle_alpha   90.00
_cell.angle_beta   90.00
_cell.angle_gamma   90.00
#
_symmetry.space_group_name_H-M   'P 1'
#
loop_
_entity.id
_entity.type
_entity.pdbx_description
1 polymer ?
#
loop_
_entity_poly.entity_id
_entity_poly.type
_entity_poly.pdbx_seq_one_letter_code
_entity_poly.pdbx_strand_id
1 'polypeptide(L)'
;MPLPGPPIDITPRKPKSYELRLIVWNTDDVVLEDDAFFTGEKMSDIYVKGWLRGTEDAQCTDIHYRSLTGEGNFNWRFIFPFDYLVAEEKIVISRKETFFSLDETECKIPARLELQVF
;
A
#
# COMPACT_ATOMS: atom_id res chain seq x y z
N MET A 1 51.41 -21.00 5.82
CA MET A 1 50.10 -20.35 6.05
C MET A 1 49.19 -20.77 4.91
N PRO A 2 47.91 -21.10 5.16
CA PRO A 2 46.95 -21.27 4.06
C PRO A 2 46.84 -19.96 3.26
N LEU A 3 46.64 -20.09 1.95
CA LEU A 3 46.42 -18.95 1.07
C LEU A 3 45.14 -18.21 1.50
N PRO A 4 45.14 -16.87 1.53
CA PRO A 4 43.93 -16.11 1.80
C PRO A 4 42.86 -16.48 0.77
N GLY A 5 41.61 -16.52 1.22
CA GLY A 5 40.46 -16.82 0.37
C GLY A 5 40.26 -15.78 -0.74
N PRO A 6 39.37 -16.07 -1.70
CA PRO A 6 39.02 -15.10 -2.74
C PRO A 6 38.48 -13.79 -2.13
N PRO A 7 38.66 -12.64 -2.81
CA PRO A 7 38.15 -11.36 -2.35
C PRO A 7 36.64 -11.41 -2.12
N ILE A 8 36.19 -10.83 -1.00
CA ILE A 8 34.77 -10.64 -0.72
C ILE A 8 34.28 -9.39 -1.46
N ASP A 9 33.19 -9.53 -2.20
CA ASP A 9 32.50 -8.38 -2.79
C ASP A 9 31.79 -7.58 -1.69
N ILE A 10 32.20 -6.33 -1.52
CA ILE A 10 31.66 -5.37 -0.54
C ILE A 10 30.80 -4.30 -1.20
N THR A 11 30.45 -4.46 -2.48
CA THR A 11 29.62 -3.50 -3.21
C THR A 11 28.28 -3.30 -2.50
N PRO A 12 27.77 -2.05 -2.36
CA PRO A 12 26.47 -1.79 -1.76
C PRO A 12 25.36 -2.60 -2.42
N ARG A 13 24.50 -3.20 -1.60
CA ARG A 13 23.36 -3.97 -2.11
C ARG A 13 22.37 -3.01 -2.76
N LYS A 14 21.98 -3.33 -3.99
CA LYS A 14 20.96 -2.59 -4.73
C LYS A 14 19.57 -3.15 -4.40
N PRO A 15 18.54 -2.29 -4.32
CA PRO A 15 17.18 -2.77 -4.17
C PRO A 15 16.74 -3.53 -5.42
N LYS A 16 15.76 -4.42 -5.26
CA LYS A 16 15.12 -5.16 -6.35
C LYS A 16 13.67 -4.73 -6.46
N SER A 17 13.14 -4.68 -7.68
CA SER A 17 11.74 -4.34 -7.89
C SER A 17 10.83 -5.53 -7.55
N TYR A 18 9.78 -5.26 -6.77
CA TYR A 18 8.73 -6.18 -6.38
C TYR A 18 7.35 -5.57 -6.68
N GLU A 19 6.34 -6.43 -6.65
CA GLU A 19 4.95 -6.04 -6.83
C GLU A 19 4.11 -6.70 -5.73
N LEU A 20 3.41 -5.89 -4.94
CA LEU A 20 2.42 -6.35 -3.98
C LEU A 20 1.04 -6.27 -4.65
N ARG A 21 0.37 -7.42 -4.76
CA ARG A 21 -1.01 -7.52 -5.22
C ARG A 21 -1.92 -7.80 -4.04
N LEU A 22 -2.91 -6.94 -3.84
CA LEU A 22 -3.94 -7.15 -2.84
C LEU A 22 -5.30 -7.24 -3.52
N ILE A 23 -6.10 -8.23 -3.16
CA ILE A 23 -7.45 -8.40 -3.67
C ILE A 23 -8.44 -8.15 -2.53
N VAL A 24 -9.28 -7.14 -2.68
CA VAL A 24 -10.42 -6.87 -1.81
C VAL A 24 -11.62 -7.60 -2.40
N TRP A 25 -11.97 -8.74 -1.81
CA TRP A 25 -13.14 -9.51 -2.25
C TRP A 25 -14.42 -8.86 -1.76
N ASN A 26 -14.57 -8.78 -0.44
CA ASN A 26 -15.75 -8.28 0.23
C ASN A 26 -15.41 -7.73 1.61
N THR A 27 -16.29 -6.90 2.13
CA THR A 27 -16.37 -6.48 3.54
C THR A 27 -17.63 -7.05 4.16
N ASP A 28 -17.60 -7.24 5.47
CA ASP A 28 -18.72 -7.70 6.28
C ASP A 28 -18.69 -6.96 7.63
N ASP A 29 -19.84 -6.83 8.27
CA ASP A 29 -20.03 -6.16 9.57
C ASP A 29 -19.46 -4.71 9.64
N VAL A 30 -19.60 -3.96 8.54
CA VAL A 30 -19.23 -2.52 8.52
C VAL A 30 -20.28 -1.72 9.29
N VAL A 31 -19.80 -0.82 10.16
CA VAL A 31 -20.67 0.02 11.00
C VAL A 31 -21.56 0.91 10.13
N LEU A 32 -22.87 0.81 10.37
CA LEU A 32 -23.88 1.63 9.70
C LEU A 32 -24.01 2.98 10.42
N GLU A 33 -23.43 4.02 9.83
CA GLU A 33 -23.38 5.37 10.41
C GLU A 33 -24.44 6.32 9.85
N ASP A 34 -24.95 6.09 8.63
CA ASP A 34 -25.91 6.98 7.99
C ASP A 34 -27.35 6.61 8.31
N ASP A 35 -28.15 7.60 8.73
CA ASP A 35 -29.60 7.46 8.85
C ASP A 35 -30.25 7.81 7.51
N ALA A 36 -30.95 6.86 6.89
CA ALA A 36 -31.73 7.14 5.68
C ALA A 36 -32.84 8.16 5.99
N PHE A 37 -32.68 9.40 5.52
CA PHE A 37 -33.53 10.57 5.83
C PHE A 37 -35.04 10.36 5.61
N PHE A 38 -35.42 9.35 4.82
CA PHE A 38 -36.81 9.06 4.46
C PHE A 38 -37.40 7.81 5.15
N THR A 39 -36.57 6.81 5.50
CA THR A 39 -37.03 5.53 6.09
C THR A 39 -36.57 5.32 7.53
N GLY A 40 -35.59 6.08 8.03
CA GLY A 40 -35.01 5.90 9.35
C GLY A 40 -34.19 4.61 9.51
N GLU A 41 -33.91 3.91 8.41
CA GLU A 41 -33.05 2.73 8.39
C GLU A 41 -31.58 3.14 8.32
N LYS A 42 -30.74 2.44 9.08
CA LYS A 42 -29.28 2.67 9.04
C LYS A 42 -28.69 2.10 7.75
N MET A 43 -27.83 2.86 7.11
CA MET A 43 -27.09 2.47 5.91
C MET A 43 -25.67 3.04 5.95
N SER A 44 -24.77 2.56 5.09
CA SER A 44 -23.46 3.19 4.85
C SER A 44 -23.05 3.03 3.39
N ASP A 45 -22.33 4.02 2.87
CA ASP A 45 -21.62 3.94 1.60
C ASP A 45 -20.20 3.40 1.83
N ILE A 46 -19.94 2.16 1.42
CA ILE A 46 -18.71 1.45 1.79
C ILE A 46 -17.66 1.55 0.68
N TYR A 47 -16.41 1.90 1.04
CA TYR A 47 -15.26 1.71 0.16
C TYR A 47 -13.98 1.43 0.95
N VAL A 48 -13.02 0.76 0.30
CA VAL A 48 -11.72 0.45 0.91
C VAL A 48 -10.64 1.30 0.28
N LYS A 49 -9.79 1.90 1.11
CA LYS A 49 -8.62 2.67 0.71
C LYS A 49 -7.35 2.01 1.25
N GLY A 50 -6.31 1.90 0.43
CA GLY A 50 -5.05 1.31 0.85
C GLY A 50 -3.83 2.01 0.26
N TRP A 51 -2.71 2.00 0.99
CA TRP A 51 -1.44 2.57 0.52
C TRP A 51 -0.23 1.86 1.14
N LEU A 52 0.94 2.00 0.49
CA LEU A 52 2.18 1.33 0.88
C LEU A 52 3.31 2.33 1.20
N ARG A 53 3.41 3.42 0.44
CA ARG A 53 4.44 4.47 0.61
C ARG A 53 3.89 5.77 1.19
N GLY A 54 2.58 5.94 1.17
CA GLY A 54 1.89 7.09 1.75
C GLY A 54 0.71 7.52 0.89
N THR A 55 0.30 8.78 1.00
CA THR A 55 -0.84 9.32 0.24
C THR A 55 -0.61 9.31 -1.29
N GLU A 56 0.64 9.26 -1.74
CA GLU A 56 1.01 9.31 -3.16
C GLU A 56 0.69 8.03 -3.93
N ASP A 57 0.70 6.87 -3.26
CA ASP A 57 0.35 5.58 -3.86
C ASP A 57 -0.97 5.02 -3.34
N ALA A 58 -1.80 5.88 -2.75
CA ALA A 58 -3.11 5.49 -2.27
C ALA A 58 -4.03 5.05 -3.41
N GLN A 59 -4.64 3.88 -3.25
CA GLN A 59 -5.64 3.31 -4.14
C GLN A 59 -6.95 3.13 -3.37
N CYS A 60 -8.06 3.24 -4.07
CA CYS A 60 -9.39 2.99 -3.51
C CYS A 60 -10.18 2.03 -4.40
N THR A 61 -11.10 1.29 -3.80
CA THR A 61 -12.11 0.54 -4.53
C THR A 61 -13.19 1.47 -5.08
N ASP A 62 -14.09 0.92 -5.89
CA ASP A 62 -15.39 1.56 -6.14
C ASP A 62 -16.20 1.70 -4.84
N ILE A 63 -17.25 2.52 -4.87
CA ILE A 63 -18.15 2.74 -3.75
C ILE A 63 -19.32 1.76 -3.82
N HIS A 64 -19.52 1.01 -2.75
CA HIS A 64 -20.72 0.21 -2.56
C HIS A 64 -21.81 1.08 -1.92
N TYR A 65 -22.70 1.61 -2.77
CA TYR A 65 -23.73 2.54 -2.35
C TYR A 65 -24.81 1.88 -1.48
N ARG A 66 -25.16 2.52 -0.37
CA ARG A 66 -26.32 2.18 0.48
C ARG A 66 -26.34 0.71 0.92
N SER A 67 -25.27 0.26 1.57
CA SER A 67 -25.28 -1.03 2.26
C SER A 67 -26.21 -0.97 3.47
N LEU A 68 -27.18 -1.88 3.54
CA LEU A 68 -28.13 -2.01 4.67
C LEU A 68 -27.67 -3.03 5.70
N THR A 69 -26.76 -3.92 5.31
CA THR A 69 -26.28 -5.05 6.14
C THR A 69 -24.84 -4.85 6.62
N GLY A 70 -24.13 -3.85 6.09
CA GLY A 70 -22.69 -3.67 6.33
C GLY A 70 -21.83 -4.54 5.40
N GLU A 71 -22.45 -5.26 4.47
CA GLU A 71 -21.75 -6.05 3.44
C GLU A 71 -21.41 -5.17 2.23
N GLY A 72 -20.22 -5.35 1.66
CA GLY A 72 -19.79 -4.71 0.41
C GLY A 72 -19.01 -5.70 -0.44
N ASN A 73 -19.31 -5.80 -1.73
CA ASN A 73 -18.60 -6.70 -2.66
C ASN A 73 -17.87 -5.87 -3.72
N PHE A 74 -16.55 -6.06 -3.82
CA PHE A 74 -15.69 -5.25 -4.66
C PHE A 74 -14.99 -6.07 -5.74
N ASN A 75 -14.50 -7.28 -5.41
CA ASN A 75 -13.62 -8.07 -6.28
C ASN A 75 -12.53 -7.19 -6.94
N TRP A 76 -11.90 -6.34 -6.12
CA TRP A 76 -11.02 -5.28 -6.57
C TRP A 76 -9.56 -5.64 -6.33
N ARG A 77 -8.67 -5.24 -7.24
CA ARG A 77 -7.24 -5.56 -7.13
C ARG A 77 -6.39 -4.30 -7.06
N PHE A 78 -5.74 -4.09 -5.91
CA PHE A 78 -4.66 -3.12 -5.78
C PHE A 78 -3.34 -3.72 -6.23
N ILE A 79 -2.55 -2.91 -6.92
CA ILE A 79 -1.22 -3.29 -7.43
C ILE A 79 -0.23 -2.20 -7.01
N PHE A 80 0.70 -2.55 -6.13
CA PHE A 80 1.74 -1.65 -5.64
C PHE A 80 3.11 -2.10 -6.16
N PRO A 81 3.69 -1.43 -7.16
CA PRO A 81 5.08 -1.63 -7.53
C PRO A 81 6.00 -0.88 -6.57
N PHE A 82 7.03 -1.54 -6.04
CA PHE A 82 7.99 -0.93 -5.12
C PHE A 82 9.37 -1.60 -5.20
N ASP A 83 10.40 -0.85 -4.82
CA ASP A 83 11.76 -1.36 -4.73
C ASP A 83 12.06 -1.79 -3.29
N TYR A 84 12.57 -2.99 -3.10
CA TYR A 84 12.77 -3.61 -1.78
C TYR A 84 14.19 -4.10 -1.58
N LEU A 85 14.73 -3.82 -0.40
CA LEU A 85 16.03 -4.29 0.03
C LEU A 85 15.85 -5.37 1.10
N VAL A 86 15.91 -6.63 0.67
CA VAL A 86 15.66 -7.82 1.51
C VAL A 86 16.55 -7.86 2.76
N ALA A 87 17.80 -7.42 2.66
CA ALA A 87 18.74 -7.46 3.79
C ALA A 87 18.41 -6.45 4.92
N GLU A 88 17.68 -5.37 4.61
CA GLU A 88 17.28 -4.36 5.58
C GLU A 88 15.77 -4.37 5.88
N GLU A 89 15.02 -5.23 5.17
CA GLU A 89 13.56 -5.35 5.23
C GLU A 89 12.82 -4.02 4.97
N LYS A 90 13.39 -3.17 4.12
CA LYS A 90 12.87 -1.82 3.83
C LYS A 90 12.56 -1.61 2.36
N ILE A 91 11.55 -0.78 2.11
CA ILE A 91 11.23 -0.23 0.80
C ILE A 91 12.16 0.96 0.55
N VAL A 92 12.73 1.01 -0.65
CA VAL A 92 13.58 2.11 -1.11
C VAL A 92 12.77 2.98 -2.06
N ILE A 93 12.80 4.29 -1.82
CA ILE A 93 12.15 5.31 -2.65
C ILE A 93 13.24 6.26 -3.10
N SER A 94 13.51 6.31 -4.40
CA SER A 94 14.31 7.37 -5.00
C SER A 94 13.40 8.56 -5.30
N ARG A 95 13.70 9.72 -4.73
CA ARG A 95 12.97 10.96 -4.98
C ARG A 95 13.93 12.09 -5.31
N LYS A 96 13.55 12.95 -6.24
CA LYS A 96 14.22 14.25 -6.43
C LYS A 96 13.54 15.27 -5.53
N GLU A 97 14.29 15.93 -4.65
CA GLU A 97 13.72 16.92 -3.73
C GLU A 97 13.14 18.13 -4.46
N THR A 98 13.61 18.42 -5.68
CA THR A 98 13.06 19.52 -6.50
C THR A 98 13.20 19.16 -7.98
N PHE A 99 12.39 19.76 -8.85
CA PHE A 99 12.51 19.58 -10.31
C PHE A 99 13.91 19.95 -10.87
N PHE A 100 14.66 20.79 -10.14
CA PHE A 100 16.01 21.22 -10.50
C PHE A 100 17.13 20.54 -9.70
N SER A 101 16.82 19.63 -8.77
CA SER A 101 17.86 18.92 -8.03
C SER A 101 18.52 17.89 -8.95
N LEU A 102 19.84 18.02 -9.14
CA LEU A 102 20.63 17.05 -9.90
C LEU A 102 20.70 15.71 -9.17
N ASP A 103 20.74 15.75 -7.83
CA ASP A 103 20.89 14.58 -6.99
C ASP A 103 19.53 13.97 -6.62
N GLU A 104 19.45 12.64 -6.74
CA GLU A 104 18.34 11.83 -6.23
C GLU A 104 18.63 11.43 -4.79
N THR A 105 17.68 11.71 -3.89
CA THR A 105 17.75 11.23 -2.50
C THR A 105 17.04 9.89 -2.39
N GLU A 106 17.73 8.90 -1.80
CA GLU A 106 17.15 7.60 -1.48
C GLU A 106 16.61 7.62 -0.04
N CYS A 107 15.30 7.47 0.08
CA CYS A 107 14.61 7.32 1.36
C CYS A 107 14.27 5.85 1.60
N LYS A 108 14.46 5.38 2.83
CA LYS A 108 14.12 4.01 3.23
C LYS A 108 12.96 4.04 4.22
N ILE A 109 11.87 3.36 3.89
CA ILE A 109 10.69 3.25 4.75
C ILE A 109 10.44 1.78 5.12
N PRO A 110 9.79 1.51 6.27
CA PRO A 110 9.35 0.16 6.59
C PRO A 110 8.31 -0.31 5.57
N ALA A 111 8.35 -1.60 5.22
CA ALA A 111 7.33 -2.22 4.35
C ALA A 111 6.03 -2.43 5.13
N ARG A 112 5.16 -1.40 5.17
CA ARG A 112 3.86 -1.45 5.87
C ARG A 112 2.74 -1.09 4.92
N LEU A 113 1.81 -2.02 4.77
CA LEU A 113 0.56 -1.80 4.06
C LEU A 113 -0.47 -1.26 5.05
N GLU A 114 -1.06 -0.13 4.72
CA GLU A 114 -2.17 0.45 5.48
C GLU A 114 -3.47 0.26 4.69
N LEU A 115 -4.54 -0.13 5.37
CA LEU A 115 -5.88 -0.31 4.80
C LEU A 115 -6.90 0.36 5.72
N GLN A 116 -7.83 1.08 5.11
CA GLN A 116 -8.94 1.74 5.79
C GLN A 116 -10.24 1.41 5.08
N VAL A 117 -11.26 1.06 5.85
CA VAL A 117 -12.63 0.92 5.40
C VAL A 117 -13.36 2.19 5.79
N PHE A 118 -14.03 2.80 4.83
CA PHE A 118 -14.90 3.94 4.99
C PHE A 118 -16.33 3.53 4.69
#